data_AF-A0A1Q4XXV1-F1
#
_entry.id   AF-A0A1Q4XXV1-F1
#
_cell.length_a   1.000
_cell.length_b   1.000
_cell.length_c   1.000
_cell.angle_alpha   90.00
_cell.angle_beta   90.00
_cell.angle_gamma   90.00
#
_symmetry.space_group_name_H-M   'P 1'
#
loop_
_entity.id
_entity.type
_entity.pdbx_description
1 polymer ?
#
loop_
_entity_poly.entity_id
_entity_poly.type
_entity_poly.pdbx_seq_one_letter_code
_entity_poly.pdbx_strand_id
1 'polypeptide(L)'
;MTTAETCNYPGCTRPVFRGSGPGRPAEYCDLPEHTRWRAWRERQRLAQAVEAEQEVVTVTKGPQGITAGKIRAEELLERFRVLAEQLSTTLTGAVAELSAIADPSVAESQVQAVEAEAARRVAEAEAAVAKAERRRRDAEQARQAAEATTEDAVRAAEQAERDAEAAYAQRDAARSEADAAVERAEQEITTIRVEAAAAVDEIRRDAQAQVEQAKADAVAHAEQARRQAVRDVEQVRADAQAQLDQARHDAQAQVERAQAEAQARVDRAVAEAKANVEQAHSAARAEADAANQARIKAERAEQSAHDARAELDRARAELTEQRDTHRAQLDQVERAARERLDALDQARTQTLVRAERAERQLDRLQAELDALRADTDGRAQ
;
A
#
# COMPACT_ATOMS: atom_id res chain seq x y z
N MET A 1 -65.49 -77.99 -27.25
CA MET A 1 -66.80 -78.12 -27.92
C MET A 1 -67.88 -77.83 -26.90
N THR A 2 -68.40 -76.61 -26.91
CA THR A 2 -69.42 -76.12 -25.98
C THR A 2 -70.78 -76.67 -26.41
N THR A 3 -71.36 -77.56 -25.60
CA THR A 3 -72.74 -78.04 -25.76
C THR A 3 -73.70 -76.86 -25.57
N ALA A 4 -74.36 -76.43 -26.64
CA ALA A 4 -75.38 -75.39 -26.57
C ALA A 4 -76.63 -75.97 -25.89
N GLU A 5 -76.96 -75.49 -24.69
CA GLU A 5 -78.21 -75.82 -24.01
C GLU A 5 -79.39 -75.20 -24.76
N THR A 6 -80.44 -75.98 -25.01
CA THR A 6 -81.65 -75.54 -25.70
C THR A 6 -82.66 -74.93 -24.73
N CYS A 7 -83.49 -74.01 -25.24
CA CYS A 7 -84.50 -73.28 -24.48
C CYS A 7 -85.54 -74.21 -23.82
N ASN A 8 -85.80 -74.06 -22.52
CA ASN A 8 -86.74 -74.90 -21.75
C ASN A 8 -88.24 -74.51 -21.94
N TYR A 9 -88.60 -73.99 -23.12
CA TYR A 9 -89.99 -73.66 -23.49
C TYR A 9 -90.56 -74.79 -24.37
N PRO A 10 -91.79 -75.30 -24.11
CA PRO A 10 -92.35 -76.41 -24.90
C PRO A 10 -92.35 -76.12 -26.40
N GLY A 11 -91.72 -76.99 -27.20
CA GLY A 11 -91.66 -76.86 -28.67
C GLY A 11 -90.58 -75.91 -29.21
N CYS A 12 -89.74 -75.31 -28.37
CA CYS A 12 -88.63 -74.46 -28.82
C CYS A 12 -87.30 -75.22 -28.88
N THR A 13 -86.55 -75.08 -29.98
CA THR A 13 -85.22 -75.70 -30.19
C THR A 13 -84.07 -74.68 -30.25
N ARG A 14 -84.32 -73.40 -29.92
CA ARG A 14 -83.28 -72.35 -29.95
C ARG A 14 -82.26 -72.51 -28.82
N PRO A 15 -80.98 -72.18 -29.04
CA PRO A 15 -79.96 -72.21 -28.00
C PRO A 15 -80.14 -71.07 -26.99
N VAL A 16 -79.74 -71.29 -25.74
CA VAL A 16 -79.75 -70.28 -24.67
C VAL A 16 -78.41 -69.54 -24.62
N PHE A 17 -78.45 -68.21 -24.56
CA PHE A 17 -77.26 -67.38 -24.49
C PHE A 17 -76.73 -67.30 -23.05
N ARG A 18 -75.48 -67.74 -22.81
CA ARG A 18 -74.82 -67.60 -21.50
C ARG A 18 -74.14 -66.22 -21.41
N GLY A 19 -74.65 -65.35 -20.54
CA GLY A 19 -73.96 -64.11 -20.17
C GLY A 19 -72.74 -64.40 -19.29
N SER A 20 -71.60 -63.74 -19.56
CA SER A 20 -70.32 -63.92 -18.87
C SER A 20 -70.23 -63.20 -17.50
N GLY A 21 -71.35 -63.09 -16.79
CA GLY A 21 -71.42 -62.43 -15.48
C GLY A 21 -71.55 -63.43 -14.31
N PRO A 22 -71.14 -63.07 -13.08
CA PRO A 22 -71.42 -63.89 -11.91
C PRO A 22 -72.93 -63.88 -11.62
N GLY A 23 -73.61 -64.96 -12.01
CA GLY A 23 -75.06 -65.11 -11.84
C GLY A 23 -75.57 -66.48 -12.30
N ARG A 24 -76.78 -66.85 -11.88
CA ARG A 24 -77.42 -68.13 -12.25
C ARG A 24 -77.61 -68.18 -13.79
N PRO A 25 -77.21 -69.28 -14.48
CA PRO A 25 -77.37 -69.39 -15.93
C PRO A 25 -78.82 -69.18 -16.37
N ALA A 26 -79.02 -68.48 -17.50
CA ALA A 26 -80.33 -68.30 -18.10
C ALA A 26 -80.88 -69.66 -18.60
N GLU A 27 -82.19 -69.90 -18.42
CA GLU A 27 -82.86 -71.16 -18.81
C GLU A 27 -83.68 -71.03 -20.11
N TYR A 28 -83.83 -69.80 -20.65
CA TYR A 28 -84.69 -69.49 -21.80
C TYR A 28 -83.94 -68.63 -22.82
N CYS A 29 -84.32 -68.70 -24.10
CA CYS A 29 -83.70 -67.89 -25.16
C CYS A 29 -84.12 -66.42 -25.09
N ASP A 30 -83.58 -65.61 -25.99
CA ASP A 30 -83.77 -64.15 -26.12
C ASP A 30 -85.18 -63.71 -26.57
N LEU A 31 -86.14 -64.63 -26.69
CA LEU A 31 -87.52 -64.31 -27.07
C LEU A 31 -88.31 -63.81 -25.85
N PRO A 32 -88.97 -62.64 -25.91
CA PRO A 32 -89.77 -62.09 -24.82
C PRO A 32 -90.89 -63.04 -24.33
N GLU A 33 -91.39 -63.89 -25.24
CA GLU A 33 -92.45 -64.85 -24.96
C GLU A 33 -91.96 -66.09 -24.17
N HIS A 34 -90.65 -66.32 -24.11
CA HIS A 34 -90.05 -67.51 -23.48
C HIS A 34 -89.57 -67.17 -22.07
N THR A 35 -90.53 -67.11 -21.15
CA THR A 35 -90.28 -66.93 -19.72
C THR A 35 -90.79 -68.13 -18.92
N ARG A 36 -90.24 -68.33 -17.72
CA ARG A 36 -90.62 -69.44 -16.82
C ARG A 36 -92.13 -69.53 -16.56
N TRP A 37 -92.79 -68.39 -16.34
CA TRP A 37 -94.23 -68.33 -16.10
C TRP A 37 -95.06 -68.80 -17.30
N ARG A 38 -94.69 -68.37 -18.52
CA ARG A 38 -95.41 -68.77 -19.74
C ARG A 38 -95.15 -70.22 -20.12
N ALA A 39 -93.94 -70.73 -19.90
CA ALA A 39 -93.61 -72.14 -20.10
C ALA A 39 -94.39 -73.07 -19.14
N TRP A 40 -94.64 -72.63 -17.91
CA TRP A 40 -95.49 -73.36 -16.96
C TRP A 40 -96.96 -73.35 -17.41
N ARG A 41 -97.48 -72.19 -17.83
CA ARG A 41 -98.87 -72.06 -18.32
C ARG A 41 -99.13 -72.90 -19.59
N GLU A 42 -98.17 -72.96 -20.51
CA GLU A 42 -98.27 -73.79 -21.72
C GLU A 42 -98.20 -75.30 -21.41
N ARG A 43 -97.37 -75.72 -20.44
CA ARG A 43 -97.35 -77.11 -19.94
C ARG A 43 -98.67 -77.51 -19.28
N GLN A 44 -99.29 -76.61 -18.53
CA GLN A 44 -100.59 -76.85 -17.92
C GLN A 44 -101.70 -77.00 -18.97
N ARG A 45 -101.67 -76.20 -20.05
CA ARG A 45 -102.61 -76.33 -21.17
C ARG A 45 -102.45 -77.68 -21.90
N LEU A 46 -101.21 -78.14 -22.11
CA LEU A 46 -100.94 -79.44 -22.73
C LEU A 46 -101.35 -80.62 -21.84
N ALA A 47 -101.16 -80.53 -20.52
CA ALA A 47 -101.61 -81.56 -19.58
C ALA A 47 -103.15 -81.69 -19.55
N GLN A 48 -103.87 -80.56 -19.55
CA GLN A 48 -105.34 -80.56 -19.62
C GLN A 48 -105.90 -81.09 -20.96
N ALA A 49 -105.13 -81.00 -22.05
CA ALA A 49 -105.51 -81.58 -23.34
C ALA A 49 -105.34 -83.12 -23.37
N VAL A 50 -104.43 -83.68 -22.56
CA VAL A 50 -104.18 -85.14 -22.47
C VAL A 50 -105.15 -85.82 -21.48
N GLU A 51 -105.57 -85.12 -20.43
CA GLU A 51 -106.47 -85.65 -19.39
C GLU A 51 -107.95 -85.71 -19.85
N ALA A 52 -108.32 -84.99 -20.91
CA ALA A 52 -109.67 -85.00 -21.49
C ALA A 52 -109.95 -86.15 -22.49
N GLU A 53 -108.97 -87.00 -22.81
CA GLU A 53 -109.06 -88.03 -23.87
C GLU A 53 -109.13 -89.48 -23.36
N GLN A 54 -109.19 -89.72 -22.03
CA GLN A 54 -109.01 -91.08 -21.46
C GLN A 54 -110.09 -91.65 -20.53
N GLU A 55 -111.33 -91.11 -20.49
CA GLU A 55 -112.35 -91.64 -19.55
C GLU A 55 -113.74 -91.89 -20.16
N VAL A 56 -113.90 -92.91 -21.04
CA VAL A 56 -115.17 -93.62 -21.26
C VAL A 56 -114.94 -95.04 -21.84
N VAL A 57 -115.00 -96.12 -21.03
CA VAL A 57 -115.44 -97.47 -21.51
C VAL A 57 -116.10 -98.27 -20.37
N THR A 58 -117.35 -98.66 -20.61
CA THR A 58 -118.32 -99.46 -19.82
C THR A 58 -118.12 -100.98 -19.93
N VAL A 59 -118.84 -101.80 -19.12
CA VAL A 59 -119.52 -103.11 -19.43
C VAL A 59 -119.75 -103.88 -18.10
N THR A 60 -120.94 -103.93 -17.49
CA THR A 60 -122.21 -104.68 -17.75
C THR A 60 -122.35 -106.05 -17.04
N LYS A 61 -123.58 -106.25 -16.54
CA LYS A 61 -124.15 -107.28 -15.65
C LYS A 61 -124.64 -108.50 -16.45
N GLY A 62 -124.59 -109.70 -15.86
CA GLY A 62 -124.82 -111.00 -16.54
C GLY A 62 -126.29 -111.41 -16.84
N PRO A 63 -126.54 -112.69 -17.18
CA PRO A 63 -127.90 -113.25 -17.20
C PRO A 63 -128.06 -114.63 -16.52
N GLN A 64 -129.34 -114.95 -16.27
CA GLN A 64 -129.88 -116.11 -15.56
C GLN A 64 -130.32 -117.23 -16.52
N GLY A 65 -130.50 -118.45 -16.00
CA GLY A 65 -131.26 -119.54 -16.65
C GLY A 65 -131.56 -120.69 -15.67
N ILE A 66 -132.83 -121.13 -15.62
CA ILE A 66 -133.46 -121.99 -14.61
C ILE A 66 -133.83 -123.36 -15.21
N THR A 67 -133.63 -124.47 -14.48
CA THR A 67 -134.49 -125.67 -14.59
C THR A 67 -134.71 -126.38 -13.23
N ALA A 68 -135.97 -126.31 -12.77
CA ALA A 68 -136.76 -127.33 -12.04
C ALA A 68 -136.24 -128.04 -10.77
N GLY A 69 -136.73 -127.59 -9.61
CA GLY A 69 -137.78 -128.36 -8.90
C GLY A 69 -137.43 -129.22 -7.69
N LYS A 70 -136.17 -129.58 -7.42
CA LYS A 70 -135.82 -130.33 -6.17
C LYS A 70 -134.49 -129.90 -5.51
N ILE A 71 -133.68 -129.08 -6.18
CA ILE A 71 -132.41 -128.51 -5.68
C ILE A 71 -132.63 -127.18 -4.91
N ARG A 72 -133.83 -126.57 -5.01
CA ARG A 72 -134.13 -125.24 -4.46
C ARG A 72 -134.24 -125.19 -2.93
N ALA A 73 -134.50 -126.31 -2.25
CA ALA A 73 -134.63 -126.35 -0.79
C ALA A 73 -133.26 -126.47 -0.07
N GLU A 74 -132.33 -127.24 -0.63
CA GLU A 74 -130.95 -127.35 -0.11
C GLU A 74 -130.12 -126.10 -0.41
N GLU A 75 -130.32 -125.48 -1.58
CA GLU A 75 -129.66 -124.22 -1.94
C GLU A 75 -130.20 -123.01 -1.12
N LEU A 76 -131.47 -123.05 -0.69
CA LEU A 76 -132.05 -122.07 0.23
C LEU A 76 -131.48 -122.22 1.65
N LEU A 77 -131.26 -123.46 2.12
CA LEU A 77 -130.65 -123.72 3.43
C LEU A 77 -129.16 -123.35 3.47
N GLU A 78 -128.42 -123.59 2.38
CA GLU A 78 -127.02 -123.19 2.28
C GLU A 78 -126.87 -121.66 2.17
N ARG A 79 -127.73 -120.98 1.39
CA ARG A 79 -127.77 -119.51 1.38
C ARG A 79 -128.17 -118.94 2.73
N PHE A 80 -129.07 -119.57 3.47
CA PHE A 80 -129.44 -119.13 4.82
C PHE A 80 -128.27 -119.33 5.80
N ARG A 81 -127.49 -120.40 5.67
CA ARG A 81 -126.25 -120.61 6.44
C ARG A 81 -125.20 -119.55 6.11
N VAL A 82 -124.90 -119.30 4.83
CA VAL A 82 -123.93 -118.28 4.42
C VAL A 82 -124.39 -116.87 4.84
N LEU A 83 -125.68 -116.57 4.72
CA LEU A 83 -126.25 -115.30 5.21
C LEU A 83 -126.21 -115.19 6.74
N ALA A 84 -126.42 -116.29 7.47
CA ALA A 84 -126.28 -116.31 8.93
C ALA A 84 -124.82 -116.18 9.37
N GLU A 85 -123.87 -116.79 8.65
CA GLU A 85 -122.42 -116.65 8.87
C GLU A 85 -121.95 -115.23 8.54
N GLN A 86 -122.43 -114.65 7.44
CA GLN A 86 -122.17 -113.26 7.08
C GLN A 86 -122.78 -112.30 8.08
N LEU A 87 -124.04 -112.48 8.50
CA LEU A 87 -124.67 -111.65 9.52
C LEU A 87 -123.95 -111.80 10.86
N SER A 88 -123.52 -113.01 11.23
CA SER A 88 -122.69 -113.25 12.41
C SER A 88 -121.34 -112.54 12.30
N THR A 89 -120.67 -112.58 11.15
CA THR A 89 -119.40 -111.88 10.89
C THR A 89 -119.59 -110.36 10.93
N THR A 90 -120.65 -109.84 10.33
CA THR A 90 -120.97 -108.41 10.33
C THR A 90 -121.38 -107.94 11.72
N LEU A 91 -122.17 -108.72 12.46
CA LEU A 91 -122.52 -108.41 13.85
C LEU A 91 -121.30 -108.52 14.77
N THR A 92 -120.42 -109.50 14.57
CA THR A 92 -119.18 -109.64 15.35
C THR A 92 -118.21 -108.51 15.02
N GLY A 93 -118.12 -108.08 13.76
CA GLY A 93 -117.36 -106.90 13.33
C GLY A 93 -117.94 -105.60 13.89
N ALA A 94 -119.25 -105.41 13.82
CA ALA A 94 -119.93 -104.26 14.40
C ALA A 94 -119.83 -104.23 15.93
N VAL A 95 -119.89 -105.38 16.60
CA VAL A 95 -119.65 -105.49 18.05
C VAL A 95 -118.19 -105.22 18.39
N ALA A 96 -117.23 -105.64 17.55
CA ALA A 96 -115.81 -105.30 17.73
C ALA A 96 -115.54 -103.81 17.53
N GLU A 97 -116.15 -103.16 16.53
CA GLU A 97 -116.07 -101.71 16.32
C GLU A 97 -116.75 -100.94 17.45
N LEU A 98 -117.96 -101.34 17.88
CA LEU A 98 -118.64 -100.74 19.03
C LEU A 98 -117.87 -100.99 20.33
N SER A 99 -117.22 -102.14 20.49
CA SER A 99 -116.36 -102.44 21.65
C SER A 99 -115.07 -101.63 21.62
N ALA A 100 -114.48 -101.37 20.45
CA ALA A 100 -113.31 -100.50 20.29
C ALA A 100 -113.65 -99.02 20.50
N ILE A 101 -114.86 -98.60 20.12
CA ILE A 101 -115.39 -97.26 20.41
C ILE A 101 -115.73 -97.12 21.90
N ALA A 102 -116.22 -98.20 22.53
CA ALA A 102 -116.52 -98.26 23.96
C ALA A 102 -115.30 -98.65 24.83
N ASP A 103 -114.13 -98.90 24.24
CA ASP A 103 -112.89 -99.25 24.94
C ASP A 103 -112.22 -97.96 25.46
N PRO A 104 -112.21 -97.72 26.78
CA PRO A 104 -111.60 -96.54 27.36
C PRO A 104 -110.09 -96.45 27.07
N SER A 105 -109.41 -97.56 26.80
CA SER A 105 -107.96 -97.58 26.56
C SER A 105 -107.57 -97.01 25.18
N VAL A 106 -108.44 -97.16 24.17
CA VAL A 106 -108.25 -96.54 22.85
C VAL A 106 -108.43 -95.02 22.95
N ALA A 107 -109.43 -94.55 23.70
CA ALA A 107 -109.62 -93.12 23.96
C ALA A 107 -108.48 -92.54 24.80
N GLU A 108 -108.01 -93.25 25.84
CA GLU A 108 -106.89 -92.82 26.69
C GLU A 108 -105.58 -92.73 25.90
N SER A 109 -105.27 -93.71 25.05
CA SER A 109 -104.06 -93.67 24.21
C SER A 109 -104.13 -92.55 23.16
N GLN A 110 -105.30 -92.25 22.59
CA GLN A 110 -105.50 -91.11 21.70
C GLN A 110 -105.35 -89.77 22.42
N VAL A 111 -105.90 -89.64 23.64
CA VAL A 111 -105.72 -88.44 24.47
C VAL A 111 -104.24 -88.27 24.84
N GLN A 112 -103.55 -89.33 25.28
CA GLN A 112 -102.12 -89.29 25.57
C GLN A 112 -101.28 -88.94 24.34
N ALA A 113 -101.65 -89.43 23.15
CA ALA A 113 -100.98 -89.07 21.89
C ALA A 113 -101.19 -87.59 21.53
N VAL A 114 -102.42 -87.07 21.69
CA VAL A 114 -102.75 -85.66 21.47
C VAL A 114 -102.07 -84.77 22.52
N GLU A 115 -102.02 -85.19 23.79
CA GLU A 115 -101.31 -84.50 24.86
C GLU A 115 -99.80 -84.48 24.62
N ALA A 116 -99.20 -85.59 24.17
CA ALA A 116 -97.79 -85.64 23.81
C ALA A 116 -97.47 -84.78 22.58
N GLU A 117 -98.35 -84.75 21.58
CA GLU A 117 -98.22 -83.85 20.42
C GLU A 117 -98.39 -82.38 20.83
N ALA A 118 -99.37 -82.07 21.69
CA ALA A 118 -99.57 -80.73 22.23
C ALA A 118 -98.36 -80.28 23.06
N ALA A 119 -97.84 -81.14 23.94
CA ALA A 119 -96.63 -80.88 24.72
C ALA A 119 -95.41 -80.65 23.82
N ARG A 120 -95.26 -81.44 22.74
CA ARG A 120 -94.22 -81.20 21.72
C ARG A 120 -94.40 -79.86 21.01
N ARG A 121 -95.61 -79.51 20.58
CA ARG A 121 -95.89 -78.22 19.93
C ARG A 121 -95.63 -77.04 20.86
N VAL A 122 -95.98 -77.16 22.15
CA VAL A 122 -95.67 -76.17 23.18
C VAL A 122 -94.15 -76.05 23.36
N ALA A 123 -93.43 -77.17 23.50
CA ALA A 123 -91.98 -77.16 23.63
C ALA A 123 -91.26 -76.58 22.40
N GLU A 124 -91.73 -76.89 21.19
CA GLU A 124 -91.23 -76.31 19.93
C GLU A 124 -91.51 -74.80 19.85
N ALA A 125 -92.71 -74.35 20.25
CA ALA A 125 -93.06 -72.94 20.31
C ALA A 125 -92.23 -72.18 21.35
N GLU A 126 -92.07 -72.73 22.56
CA GLU A 126 -91.22 -72.17 23.62
C GLU A 126 -89.75 -72.11 23.18
N ALA A 127 -89.24 -73.16 22.53
CA ALA A 127 -87.89 -73.16 21.97
C ALA A 127 -87.71 -72.11 20.86
N ALA A 128 -88.73 -71.92 20.01
CA ALA A 128 -88.74 -70.88 18.98
C ALA A 128 -88.76 -69.46 19.59
N VAL A 129 -89.58 -69.22 20.63
CA VAL A 129 -89.61 -67.96 21.38
C VAL A 129 -88.26 -67.71 22.03
N ALA A 130 -87.70 -68.68 22.75
CA ALA A 130 -86.40 -68.54 23.40
C ALA A 130 -85.27 -68.25 22.39
N LYS A 131 -85.32 -68.86 21.19
CA LYS A 131 -84.38 -68.57 20.10
C LYS A 131 -84.57 -67.17 19.53
N ALA A 132 -85.81 -66.70 19.38
CA ALA A 132 -86.11 -65.35 18.92
C ALA A 132 -85.65 -64.30 19.94
N GLU A 133 -85.86 -64.55 21.24
CA GLU A 133 -85.38 -63.68 22.32
C GLU A 133 -83.86 -63.61 22.38
N ARG A 134 -83.16 -64.76 22.26
CA ARG A 134 -81.69 -64.79 22.15
C ARG A 134 -81.21 -63.94 20.97
N ARG A 135 -81.76 -64.17 19.77
CA ARG A 135 -81.43 -63.37 18.58
C ARG A 135 -81.68 -61.87 18.78
N ARG A 136 -82.77 -61.48 19.46
CA ARG A 136 -83.03 -60.08 19.79
C ARG A 136 -81.98 -59.51 20.74
N ARG A 137 -81.61 -60.25 21.79
CA ARG A 137 -80.56 -59.84 22.74
C ARG A 137 -79.20 -59.71 22.05
N ASP A 138 -78.83 -60.67 21.23
CA ASP A 138 -77.57 -60.65 20.47
C ASP A 138 -77.52 -59.46 19.49
N ALA A 139 -78.64 -59.18 18.81
CA ALA A 139 -78.76 -58.03 17.90
C ALA A 139 -78.69 -56.69 18.67
N GLU A 140 -79.32 -56.60 19.83
CA GLU A 140 -79.25 -55.42 20.70
C GLU A 140 -77.83 -55.20 21.24
N GLN A 141 -77.15 -56.25 21.69
CA GLN A 141 -75.75 -56.17 22.12
C GLN A 141 -74.82 -55.76 20.96
N ALA A 142 -75.02 -56.32 19.77
CA ALA A 142 -74.27 -55.93 18.58
C ALA A 142 -74.52 -54.46 18.20
N ARG A 143 -75.77 -53.97 18.32
CA ARG A 143 -76.09 -52.56 18.11
C ARG A 143 -75.37 -51.67 19.12
N GLN A 144 -75.46 -51.99 20.41
CA GLN A 144 -74.80 -51.22 21.47
C GLN A 144 -73.28 -51.18 21.30
N ALA A 145 -72.66 -52.29 20.90
CA ALA A 145 -71.22 -52.33 20.61
C ALA A 145 -70.84 -51.48 19.39
N ALA A 146 -71.66 -51.48 18.34
CA ALA A 146 -71.46 -50.64 17.17
C ALA A 146 -71.67 -49.15 17.48
N GLU A 147 -72.67 -48.81 18.31
CA GLU A 147 -72.91 -47.45 18.81
C GLU A 147 -71.72 -46.95 19.63
N ALA A 148 -71.23 -47.75 20.59
CA ALA A 148 -70.04 -47.41 21.39
C ALA A 148 -68.79 -47.19 20.52
N THR A 149 -68.55 -48.07 19.53
CA THR A 149 -67.42 -47.91 18.59
C THR A 149 -67.55 -46.64 17.75
N THR A 150 -68.78 -46.30 17.33
CA THR A 150 -69.07 -45.08 16.57
C THR A 150 -68.82 -43.85 17.43
N GLU A 151 -69.27 -43.85 18.69
CA GLU A 151 -69.01 -42.76 19.63
C GLU A 151 -67.52 -42.58 19.90
N ASP A 152 -66.75 -43.66 20.07
CA ASP A 152 -65.29 -43.61 20.21
C ASP A 152 -64.63 -43.01 18.95
N ALA A 153 -65.07 -43.43 17.77
CA ALA A 153 -64.58 -42.90 16.51
C ALA A 153 -64.90 -41.41 16.34
N VAL A 154 -66.11 -40.97 16.72
CA VAL A 154 -66.50 -39.55 16.72
C VAL A 154 -65.63 -38.76 17.68
N ARG A 155 -65.44 -39.23 18.92
CA ARG A 155 -64.55 -38.56 19.90
C ARG A 155 -63.12 -38.45 19.39
N ALA A 156 -62.60 -39.49 18.74
CA ALA A 156 -61.26 -39.48 18.17
C ALA A 156 -61.15 -38.50 16.98
N ALA A 157 -62.19 -38.42 16.13
CA ALA A 157 -62.24 -37.46 15.02
C ALA A 157 -62.28 -36.01 15.54
N GLU A 158 -63.14 -35.70 16.50
CA GLU A 158 -63.20 -34.37 17.12
C GLU A 158 -61.89 -33.98 17.80
N GLN A 159 -61.19 -34.92 18.44
CA GLN A 159 -59.88 -34.64 19.03
C GLN A 159 -58.84 -34.36 17.96
N ALA A 160 -58.81 -35.14 16.88
CA ALA A 160 -57.91 -34.90 15.75
C ALA A 160 -58.17 -33.55 15.07
N GLU A 161 -59.43 -33.13 14.96
CA GLU A 161 -59.80 -31.81 14.46
C GLU A 161 -59.27 -30.69 15.38
N ARG A 162 -59.46 -30.80 16.69
CA ARG A 162 -58.91 -29.83 17.66
C ARG A 162 -57.39 -29.75 17.62
N ASP A 163 -56.72 -30.90 17.51
CA ASP A 163 -55.25 -30.95 17.43
C ASP A 163 -54.75 -30.33 16.11
N ALA A 164 -55.46 -30.54 15.00
CA ALA A 164 -55.14 -29.93 13.72
C ALA A 164 -55.34 -28.40 13.74
N GLU A 165 -56.45 -27.92 14.31
CA GLU A 165 -56.69 -26.49 14.50
C GLU A 165 -55.61 -25.84 15.37
N ALA A 166 -55.22 -26.48 16.47
CA ALA A 166 -54.14 -26.00 17.33
C ALA A 166 -52.80 -25.94 16.60
N ALA A 167 -52.48 -26.97 15.80
CA ALA A 167 -51.25 -27.01 14.99
C ALA A 167 -51.24 -25.91 13.91
N TYR A 168 -52.37 -25.64 13.26
CA TYR A 168 -52.48 -24.55 12.29
C TYR A 168 -52.35 -23.18 12.96
N ALA A 169 -52.99 -22.97 14.10
CA ALA A 169 -52.86 -21.74 14.87
C ALA A 169 -51.40 -21.50 15.30
N GLN A 170 -50.70 -22.53 15.77
CA GLN A 170 -49.28 -22.44 16.13
C GLN A 170 -48.40 -22.12 14.92
N ARG A 171 -48.63 -22.77 13.77
CA ARG A 171 -47.91 -22.49 12.52
C ARG A 171 -48.11 -21.04 12.08
N ASP A 172 -49.34 -20.56 12.10
CA ASP A 172 -49.68 -19.22 11.62
C ASP A 172 -49.13 -18.14 12.56
N ALA A 173 -49.14 -18.38 13.88
CA ALA A 173 -48.45 -17.54 14.86
C ALA A 173 -46.94 -17.50 14.60
N ALA A 174 -46.29 -18.66 14.46
CA ALA A 174 -44.85 -18.74 14.18
C ALA A 174 -44.48 -18.05 12.86
N ARG A 175 -45.33 -18.16 11.83
CA ARG A 175 -45.13 -17.47 10.57
C ARG A 175 -45.26 -15.95 10.73
N SER A 176 -46.28 -15.48 11.43
CA SER A 176 -46.45 -14.04 11.70
C SER A 176 -45.28 -13.46 12.50
N GLU A 177 -44.75 -14.21 13.47
CA GLU A 177 -43.57 -13.81 14.24
C GLU A 177 -42.32 -13.76 13.36
N ALA A 178 -42.14 -14.74 12.47
CA ALA A 178 -41.04 -14.78 11.52
C ALA A 178 -41.12 -13.61 10.52
N ASP A 179 -42.29 -13.35 9.94
CA ASP A 179 -42.52 -12.23 9.02
C ASP A 179 -42.22 -10.89 9.71
N ALA A 180 -42.71 -10.70 10.94
CA ALA A 180 -42.42 -9.50 11.73
C ALA A 180 -40.93 -9.38 12.11
N ALA A 181 -40.23 -10.50 12.33
CA ALA A 181 -38.78 -10.49 12.57
C ALA A 181 -37.99 -10.11 11.32
N VAL A 182 -38.40 -10.59 10.14
CA VAL A 182 -37.81 -10.21 8.85
C VAL A 182 -38.01 -8.72 8.59
N GLU A 183 -39.23 -8.19 8.77
CA GLU A 183 -39.50 -6.76 8.59
C GLU A 183 -38.65 -5.88 9.52
N ARG A 184 -38.51 -6.26 10.80
CA ARG A 184 -37.62 -5.56 11.73
C ARG A 184 -36.16 -5.60 11.26
N ALA A 185 -35.67 -6.77 10.86
CA ALA A 185 -34.30 -6.92 10.37
C ALA A 185 -34.06 -6.08 9.10
N GLU A 186 -35.01 -6.02 8.17
CA GLU A 186 -34.91 -5.20 6.96
C GLU A 186 -34.88 -3.70 7.27
N GLN A 187 -35.70 -3.25 8.24
CA GLN A 187 -35.71 -1.87 8.72
C GLN A 187 -34.38 -1.51 9.41
N GLU A 188 -33.86 -2.38 10.26
CA GLU A 188 -32.57 -2.21 10.93
C GLU A 188 -31.42 -2.16 9.91
N ILE A 189 -31.39 -3.09 8.94
CA ILE A 189 -30.38 -3.10 7.86
C ILE A 189 -30.46 -1.80 7.05
N THR A 190 -31.67 -1.32 6.74
CA THR A 190 -31.86 -0.06 6.00
C THR A 190 -31.34 1.12 6.81
N THR A 191 -31.66 1.18 8.10
CA THR A 191 -31.19 2.23 9.01
C THR A 191 -29.67 2.24 9.10
N ILE A 192 -29.06 1.07 9.35
CA ILE A 192 -27.60 0.91 9.40
C ILE A 192 -26.95 1.33 8.08
N ARG A 193 -27.55 0.99 6.92
CA ARG A 193 -27.03 1.41 5.61
C ARG A 193 -27.07 2.91 5.41
N VAL A 194 -28.16 3.57 5.83
CA VAL A 194 -28.30 5.03 5.75
C VAL A 194 -27.31 5.72 6.67
N GLU A 195 -27.18 5.26 7.92
CA GLU A 195 -26.22 5.79 8.89
C GLU A 195 -24.77 5.59 8.42
N ALA A 196 -24.44 4.40 7.91
CA ALA A 196 -23.11 4.12 7.37
C ALA A 196 -22.79 4.98 6.14
N ALA A 197 -23.75 5.20 5.24
CA ALA A 197 -23.58 6.09 4.11
C ALA A 197 -23.34 7.55 4.55
N ALA A 198 -24.12 8.03 5.52
CA ALA A 198 -23.95 9.37 6.09
C ALA A 198 -22.58 9.55 6.75
N ALA A 199 -22.13 8.57 7.54
CA ALA A 199 -20.82 8.59 8.19
C ALA A 199 -19.67 8.58 7.16
N VAL A 200 -19.77 7.78 6.10
CA VAL A 200 -18.78 7.77 5.02
C VAL A 200 -18.71 9.12 4.30
N ASP A 201 -19.85 9.75 4.03
CA ASP A 201 -19.89 11.06 3.38
C ASP A 201 -19.39 12.20 4.28
N GLU A 202 -19.61 12.12 5.59
CA GLU A 202 -18.98 13.01 6.58
C GLU A 202 -17.46 12.86 6.58
N ILE A 203 -16.94 11.64 6.72
CA ILE A 203 -15.49 11.36 6.68
C ILE A 203 -14.87 11.86 5.37
N ARG A 204 -15.55 11.69 4.23
CA ARG A 204 -15.07 12.21 2.93
C ARG A 204 -15.02 13.72 2.90
N ARG A 205 -16.03 14.41 3.42
CA ARG A 205 -16.06 15.88 3.48
C ARG A 205 -14.95 16.41 4.38
N ASP A 206 -14.76 15.80 5.54
CA ASP A 206 -13.71 16.19 6.48
C ASP A 206 -12.31 15.95 5.90
N ALA A 207 -12.10 14.79 5.27
CA ALA A 207 -10.84 14.49 4.60
C ALA A 207 -10.55 15.48 3.46
N GLN A 208 -11.56 15.83 2.65
CA GLN A 208 -11.42 16.82 1.60
C GLN A 208 -11.10 18.21 2.17
N ALA A 209 -11.76 18.62 3.26
CA ALA A 209 -11.49 19.89 3.94
C ALA A 209 -10.06 19.93 4.50
N GLN A 210 -9.59 18.85 5.12
CA GLN A 210 -8.21 18.74 5.61
C GLN A 210 -7.18 18.82 4.48
N VAL A 211 -7.44 18.17 3.35
CA VAL A 211 -6.56 18.24 2.17
C VAL A 211 -6.49 19.65 1.60
N GLU A 212 -7.62 20.34 1.45
CA GLU A 212 -7.63 21.72 0.96
C GLU A 212 -6.97 22.69 1.95
N GLN A 213 -7.17 22.50 3.25
CA GLN A 213 -6.47 23.26 4.29
C GLN A 213 -4.96 23.03 4.23
N ALA A 214 -4.51 21.78 4.15
CA ALA A 214 -3.09 21.46 4.05
C ALA A 214 -2.43 22.04 2.78
N LYS A 215 -3.15 22.06 1.65
CA LYS A 215 -2.69 22.74 0.43
C LYS A 215 -2.58 24.25 0.62
N ALA A 216 -3.58 24.88 1.22
CA ALA A 216 -3.56 26.31 1.49
C ALA A 216 -2.40 26.70 2.42
N ASP A 217 -2.18 25.93 3.49
CA ASP A 217 -1.08 26.13 4.43
C ASP A 217 0.28 25.92 3.75
N ALA A 218 0.42 24.89 2.91
CA ALA A 218 1.64 24.66 2.14
C ALA A 218 1.95 25.81 1.18
N VAL A 219 0.94 26.36 0.50
CA VAL A 219 1.09 27.54 -0.37
C VAL A 219 1.49 28.77 0.46
N ALA A 220 0.83 29.00 1.59
CA ALA A 220 1.15 30.13 2.48
C ALA A 220 2.60 30.05 3.01
N HIS A 221 3.04 28.87 3.46
CA HIS A 221 4.41 28.64 3.89
C HIS A 221 5.42 28.81 2.75
N ALA A 222 5.13 28.31 1.55
CA ALA A 222 5.98 28.50 0.38
C ALA A 222 6.11 29.99 0.00
N GLU A 223 5.02 30.74 0.03
CA GLU A 223 5.04 32.18 -0.21
C GLU A 223 5.84 32.93 0.86
N GLN A 224 5.66 32.59 2.14
CA GLN A 224 6.41 33.19 3.24
C GLN A 224 7.91 32.91 3.09
N ALA A 225 8.29 31.65 2.82
CA ALA A 225 9.68 31.27 2.57
C ALA A 225 10.27 32.02 1.38
N ARG A 226 9.51 32.18 0.28
CA ARG A 226 9.93 32.96 -0.89
C ARG A 226 10.15 34.42 -0.54
N ARG A 227 9.23 35.04 0.21
CA ARG A 227 9.36 36.44 0.65
C ARG A 227 10.57 36.64 1.56
N GLN A 228 10.81 35.69 2.46
CA GLN A 228 11.99 35.74 3.33
C GLN A 228 13.27 35.61 2.52
N ALA A 229 13.36 34.63 1.62
CA ALA A 229 14.53 34.45 0.76
C ALA A 229 14.83 35.68 -0.10
N VAL A 230 13.81 36.38 -0.62
CA VAL A 230 14.00 37.64 -1.36
C VAL A 230 14.60 38.72 -0.44
N ARG A 231 14.08 38.89 0.78
CA ARG A 231 14.61 39.85 1.75
C ARG A 231 16.05 39.54 2.13
N ASP A 232 16.37 38.27 2.38
CA ASP A 232 17.72 37.82 2.74
C ASP A 232 18.69 38.10 1.59
N VAL A 233 18.30 37.85 0.34
CA VAL A 233 19.11 38.16 -0.85
C VAL A 233 19.31 39.67 -1.01
N GLU A 234 18.27 40.47 -0.81
CA GLU A 234 18.37 41.94 -0.84
C GLU A 234 19.31 42.47 0.24
N GLN A 235 19.22 41.94 1.46
CA GLN A 235 20.10 42.29 2.56
C GLN A 235 21.55 41.91 2.26
N VAL A 236 21.82 40.68 1.83
CA VAL A 236 23.18 40.24 1.46
C VAL A 236 23.76 41.10 0.34
N ARG A 237 22.94 41.50 -0.65
CA ARG A 237 23.38 42.42 -1.71
C ARG A 237 23.70 43.81 -1.18
N ALA A 238 22.87 44.35 -0.29
CA ALA A 238 23.12 45.65 0.32
C ALA A 238 24.40 45.64 1.17
N ASP A 239 24.59 44.60 1.99
CA ASP A 239 25.78 44.42 2.82
C ASP A 239 27.04 44.25 1.95
N ALA A 240 26.97 43.45 0.89
CA ALA A 240 28.09 43.29 -0.05
C ALA A 240 28.44 44.59 -0.78
N GLN A 241 27.43 45.37 -1.18
CA GLN A 241 27.65 46.68 -1.81
C GLN A 241 28.31 47.66 -0.83
N ALA A 242 27.85 47.71 0.42
CA ALA A 242 28.45 48.53 1.45
C ALA A 242 29.91 48.14 1.74
N GLN A 243 30.21 46.84 1.78
CA GLN A 243 31.59 46.35 1.93
C GLN A 243 32.48 46.72 0.73
N LEU A 244 31.97 46.64 -0.49
CA LEU A 244 32.70 47.06 -1.69
C LEU A 244 32.99 48.57 -1.69
N ASP A 245 32.01 49.39 -1.31
CA ASP A 245 32.18 50.83 -1.26
C ASP A 245 33.16 51.24 -0.14
N GLN A 246 33.10 50.57 1.02
CA GLN A 246 34.09 50.75 2.07
C GLN A 246 35.50 50.37 1.61
N ALA A 247 35.66 49.19 0.98
CA ALA A 247 36.95 48.74 0.47
C ALA A 247 37.52 49.68 -0.60
N ARG A 248 36.66 50.27 -1.45
CA ARG A 248 37.05 51.30 -2.43
C ARG A 248 37.50 52.58 -1.75
N HIS A 249 36.77 53.06 -0.75
CA HIS A 249 37.16 54.24 0.03
C HIS A 249 38.50 54.02 0.74
N ASP A 250 38.69 52.86 1.36
CA ASP A 250 39.95 52.53 2.04
C ASP A 250 41.12 52.42 1.06
N ALA A 251 40.92 51.78 -0.10
CA ALA A 251 41.92 51.71 -1.16
C ALA A 251 42.27 53.11 -1.70
N GLN A 252 41.28 53.96 -1.96
CA GLN A 252 41.49 55.34 -2.41
C GLN A 252 42.28 56.14 -1.36
N ALA A 253 41.93 56.04 -0.08
CA ALA A 253 42.64 56.70 1.00
C ALA A 253 44.09 56.18 1.17
N GLN A 254 44.36 54.91 0.85
CA GLN A 254 45.73 54.37 0.81
C GLN A 254 46.52 54.93 -0.37
N VAL A 255 45.91 55.02 -1.56
CA VAL A 255 46.54 55.60 -2.74
C VAL A 255 46.89 57.07 -2.50
N GLU A 256 45.96 57.86 -1.96
CA GLU A 256 46.20 59.28 -1.64
C GLU A 256 47.31 59.45 -0.61
N ARG A 257 47.34 58.61 0.43
CA ARG A 257 48.44 58.59 1.42
C ARG A 257 49.78 58.25 0.77
N ALA A 258 49.83 57.20 -0.05
CA ALA A 258 51.05 56.80 -0.75
C ALA A 258 51.54 57.90 -1.72
N GLN A 259 50.62 58.57 -2.42
CA GLN A 259 50.95 59.71 -3.28
C GLN A 259 51.49 60.90 -2.48
N ALA A 260 50.85 61.25 -1.36
CA ALA A 260 51.33 62.32 -0.49
C ALA A 260 52.71 62.01 0.11
N GLU A 261 52.94 60.77 0.55
CA GLU A 261 54.25 60.33 1.03
C GLU A 261 55.31 60.34 -0.07
N ALA A 262 54.98 59.88 -1.27
CA ALA A 262 55.88 59.93 -2.42
C ALA A 262 56.22 61.37 -2.80
N GLN A 263 55.24 62.27 -2.83
CA GLN A 263 55.46 63.69 -3.09
C GLN A 263 56.35 64.31 -2.02
N ALA A 264 56.10 64.04 -0.73
CA ALA A 264 56.94 64.53 0.36
C ALA A 264 58.38 63.96 0.31
N ARG A 265 58.60 62.77 -0.24
CA ARG A 265 59.94 62.23 -0.51
C ARG A 265 60.62 62.96 -1.67
N VAL A 266 59.87 63.24 -2.75
CA VAL A 266 60.37 64.03 -3.88
C VAL A 266 60.74 65.45 -3.43
N ASP A 267 59.86 66.13 -2.70
CA ASP A 267 60.11 67.49 -2.21
C ASP A 267 61.35 67.55 -1.30
N ARG A 268 61.52 66.56 -0.41
CA ARG A 268 62.74 66.42 0.41
C ARG A 268 63.98 66.19 -0.44
N ALA A 269 63.94 65.26 -1.39
CA ALA A 269 65.06 65.00 -2.28
C ALA A 269 65.43 66.24 -3.13
N VAL A 270 64.44 67.00 -3.59
CA VAL A 270 64.66 68.27 -4.31
C VAL A 270 65.27 69.33 -3.39
N ALA A 271 64.80 69.46 -2.16
CA ALA A 271 65.36 70.41 -1.19
C ALA A 271 66.81 70.05 -0.81
N GLU A 272 67.09 68.77 -0.56
CA GLU A 272 68.44 68.25 -0.31
C GLU A 272 69.34 68.46 -1.53
N ALA A 273 68.87 68.18 -2.74
CA ALA A 273 69.62 68.44 -3.97
C ALA A 273 69.94 69.93 -4.14
N LYS A 274 68.98 70.83 -3.88
CA LYS A 274 69.21 72.28 -3.91
C LYS A 274 70.25 72.71 -2.88
N ALA A 275 70.14 72.23 -1.64
CA ALA A 275 71.10 72.53 -0.58
C ALA A 275 72.51 72.03 -0.94
N ASN A 276 72.62 70.81 -1.48
CA ASN A 276 73.88 70.25 -1.95
C ASN A 276 74.49 71.06 -3.10
N VAL A 277 73.68 71.51 -4.06
CA VAL A 277 74.11 72.37 -5.17
C VAL A 277 74.59 73.73 -4.66
N GLU A 278 73.87 74.34 -3.72
CA GLU A 278 74.25 75.63 -3.13
C GLU A 278 75.52 75.52 -2.27
N GLN A 279 75.66 74.43 -1.52
CA GLN A 279 76.90 74.09 -0.81
C GLN A 279 78.06 73.87 -1.79
N ALA A 280 77.86 73.11 -2.87
CA ALA A 280 78.88 72.92 -3.89
C ALA A 280 79.28 74.24 -4.57
N HIS A 281 78.31 75.12 -4.87
CA HIS A 281 78.58 76.44 -5.43
C HIS A 281 79.36 77.35 -4.46
N SER A 282 78.99 77.36 -3.18
CA SER A 282 79.72 78.14 -2.17
C SER A 282 81.14 77.61 -1.94
N ALA A 283 81.32 76.29 -1.90
CA ALA A 283 82.64 75.66 -1.84
C ALA A 283 83.48 76.00 -3.08
N ALA A 284 82.92 75.87 -4.28
CA ALA A 284 83.61 76.22 -5.53
C ALA A 284 83.98 77.71 -5.60
N ARG A 285 83.13 78.61 -5.08
CA ARG A 285 83.45 80.04 -4.95
C ARG A 285 84.59 80.27 -3.97
N ALA A 286 84.54 79.64 -2.79
CA ALA A 286 85.61 79.76 -1.80
C ALA A 286 86.94 79.22 -2.33
N GLU A 287 86.92 78.12 -3.08
CA GLU A 287 88.09 77.55 -3.74
C GLU A 287 88.62 78.48 -4.85
N ALA A 288 87.74 79.07 -5.66
CA ALA A 288 88.12 80.06 -6.67
C ALA A 288 88.72 81.33 -6.04
N ASP A 289 88.14 81.83 -4.94
CA ASP A 289 88.67 82.96 -4.19
C ASP A 289 90.03 82.64 -3.58
N ALA A 290 90.20 81.46 -2.99
CA ALA A 290 91.46 80.97 -2.46
C ALA A 290 92.52 80.84 -3.57
N ALA A 291 92.16 80.29 -4.73
CA ALA A 291 93.03 80.19 -5.90
C ALA A 291 93.43 81.59 -6.42
N ASN A 292 92.50 82.54 -6.46
CA ASN A 292 92.78 83.91 -6.86
C ASN A 292 93.72 84.61 -5.86
N GLN A 293 93.51 84.43 -4.55
CA GLN A 293 94.42 84.93 -3.52
C GLN A 293 95.80 84.28 -3.62
N ALA A 294 95.87 82.97 -3.88
CA ALA A 294 97.12 82.26 -4.10
C ALA A 294 97.86 82.80 -5.33
N ARG A 295 97.15 83.07 -6.43
CA ARG A 295 97.70 83.72 -7.63
C ARG A 295 98.25 85.11 -7.32
N ILE A 296 97.49 85.97 -6.63
CA ILE A 296 97.96 87.31 -6.23
C ILE A 296 99.19 87.22 -5.34
N LYS A 297 99.23 86.26 -4.40
CA LYS A 297 100.41 86.01 -3.55
C LYS A 297 101.60 85.54 -4.39
N ALA A 298 101.38 84.66 -5.36
CA ALA A 298 102.41 84.19 -6.28
C ALA A 298 102.96 85.33 -7.14
N GLU A 299 102.10 86.15 -7.76
CA GLU A 299 102.50 87.34 -8.51
C GLU A 299 103.30 88.33 -7.64
N ARG A 300 102.88 88.56 -6.39
CA ARG A 300 103.66 89.39 -5.44
C ARG A 300 105.00 88.77 -5.07
N ALA A 301 105.05 87.45 -4.88
CA ALA A 301 106.30 86.75 -4.60
C ALA A 301 107.25 86.78 -5.80
N GLU A 302 106.72 86.63 -7.03
CA GLU A 302 107.47 86.78 -8.27
C GLU A 302 107.99 88.22 -8.43
N GLN A 303 107.17 89.24 -8.19
CA GLN A 303 107.60 90.63 -8.22
C GLN A 303 108.67 90.90 -7.17
N SER A 304 108.49 90.43 -5.92
CA SER A 304 109.49 90.56 -4.88
C SER A 304 110.79 89.82 -5.22
N ALA A 305 110.71 88.67 -5.87
CA ALA A 305 111.88 87.93 -6.34
C ALA A 305 112.57 88.66 -7.51
N HIS A 306 111.82 89.28 -8.41
CA HIS A 306 112.34 90.13 -9.48
C HIS A 306 113.05 91.35 -8.90
N ASP A 307 112.44 92.05 -7.95
CA ASP A 307 113.04 93.21 -7.28
C ASP A 307 114.30 92.80 -6.52
N ALA A 308 114.27 91.68 -5.78
CA ALA A 308 115.44 91.14 -5.09
C ALA A 308 116.57 90.75 -6.07
N ARG A 309 116.26 90.23 -7.27
CA ARG A 309 117.24 89.98 -8.32
C ARG A 309 117.83 91.28 -8.85
N ALA A 310 117.01 92.30 -9.09
CA ALA A 310 117.47 93.61 -9.53
C ALA A 310 118.38 94.30 -8.48
N GLU A 311 118.04 94.19 -7.19
CA GLU A 311 118.89 94.65 -6.08
C GLU A 311 120.21 93.86 -6.02
N LEU A 312 120.16 92.52 -6.18
CA LEU A 312 121.36 91.68 -6.25
C LEU A 312 122.27 92.06 -7.43
N ASP A 313 121.70 92.34 -8.59
CA ASP A 313 122.46 92.74 -9.77
C ASP A 313 123.08 94.14 -9.59
N ARG A 314 122.36 95.08 -8.94
CA ARG A 314 122.92 96.38 -8.53
C ARG A 314 124.06 96.21 -7.52
N ALA A 315 123.87 95.42 -6.46
CA ALA A 315 124.91 95.14 -5.48
C ALA A 315 126.14 94.47 -6.11
N ARG A 316 125.95 93.58 -7.09
CA ARG A 316 127.04 92.97 -7.86
C ARG A 316 127.78 93.98 -8.73
N ALA A 317 127.08 94.89 -9.38
CA ALA A 317 127.67 95.98 -10.15
C ALA A 317 128.50 96.90 -9.24
N GLU A 318 127.95 97.33 -8.09
CA GLU A 318 128.66 98.13 -7.08
C GLU A 318 129.90 97.41 -6.55
N LEU A 319 129.80 96.12 -6.22
CA LEU A 319 130.95 95.31 -5.79
C LEU A 319 132.03 95.19 -6.88
N THR A 320 131.63 95.13 -8.15
CA THR A 320 132.56 95.07 -9.28
C THR A 320 133.27 96.42 -9.45
N GLU A 321 132.53 97.52 -9.37
CA GLU A 321 133.07 98.88 -9.41
C GLU A 321 134.00 99.17 -8.23
N GLN A 322 133.65 98.72 -7.02
CA GLN A 322 134.53 98.79 -5.84
C GLN A 322 135.80 97.98 -6.06
N ARG A 323 135.71 96.76 -6.60
CA ARG A 323 136.89 95.93 -6.92
C ARG A 323 137.78 96.60 -7.96
N ASP A 324 137.22 97.18 -9.01
CA ASP A 324 137.98 97.85 -10.06
C ASP A 324 138.64 99.13 -9.52
N THR A 325 137.95 99.87 -8.65
CA THR A 325 138.51 101.03 -7.94
C THR A 325 139.67 100.62 -7.03
N HIS A 326 139.50 99.58 -6.21
CA HIS A 326 140.58 99.06 -5.37
C HIS A 326 141.75 98.53 -6.18
N ARG A 327 141.49 97.88 -7.31
CA ARG A 327 142.54 97.43 -8.23
C ARG A 327 143.31 98.61 -8.82
N ALA A 328 142.62 99.67 -9.26
CA ALA A 328 143.26 100.88 -9.74
C ALA A 328 144.09 101.59 -8.65
N GLN A 329 143.59 101.62 -7.41
CA GLN A 329 144.34 102.12 -6.25
C GLN A 329 145.61 101.31 -5.99
N LEU A 330 145.54 99.98 -6.04
CA LEU A 330 146.70 99.10 -5.90
C LEU A 330 147.73 99.33 -7.02
N ASP A 331 147.28 99.42 -8.28
CA ASP A 331 148.15 99.73 -9.43
C ASP A 331 148.81 101.11 -9.31
N GLN A 332 148.14 102.08 -8.67
CA GLN A 332 148.69 103.40 -8.39
C GLN A 332 149.75 103.36 -7.28
N VAL A 333 149.49 102.61 -6.21
CA VAL A 333 150.46 102.39 -5.11
C VAL A 333 151.69 101.64 -5.62
N GLU A 334 151.53 100.61 -6.44
CA GLU A 334 152.65 99.89 -7.05
C GLU A 334 153.52 100.80 -7.95
N ARG A 335 152.89 101.64 -8.77
CA ARG A 335 153.60 102.61 -9.62
C ARG A 335 154.40 103.60 -8.78
N ALA A 336 153.78 104.20 -7.76
CA ALA A 336 154.45 105.12 -6.86
C ALA A 336 155.59 104.46 -6.07
N ALA A 337 155.46 103.17 -5.72
CA ALA A 337 156.52 102.40 -5.07
C ALA A 337 157.70 102.12 -6.01
N ARG A 338 157.43 101.75 -7.28
CA ARG A 338 158.47 101.57 -8.31
C ARG A 338 159.23 102.85 -8.59
N GLU A 339 158.53 103.98 -8.75
CA GLU A 339 159.15 105.30 -8.96
C GLU A 339 160.05 105.71 -7.78
N ARG A 340 159.65 105.43 -6.54
CA ARG A 340 160.49 105.67 -5.35
C ARG A 340 161.74 104.79 -5.31
N LEU A 341 161.62 103.52 -5.71
CA LEU A 341 162.77 102.60 -5.79
C LEU A 341 163.77 103.03 -6.86
N ASP A 342 163.29 103.42 -8.04
CA ASP A 342 164.15 103.93 -9.12
C ASP A 342 164.85 105.24 -8.72
N ALA A 343 164.15 106.16 -8.04
CA ALA A 343 164.74 107.39 -7.53
C ALA A 343 165.83 107.14 -6.47
N LEU A 344 165.63 106.14 -5.59
CA LEU A 344 166.62 105.73 -4.59
C LEU A 344 167.85 105.09 -5.23
N ASP A 345 167.67 104.27 -6.27
CA ASP A 345 168.79 103.63 -6.97
C ASP A 345 169.60 104.63 -7.80
N GLN A 346 168.93 105.63 -8.41
CA GLN A 346 169.60 106.75 -9.06
C GLN A 346 170.40 107.62 -8.07
N ALA A 347 169.85 107.91 -6.89
CA ALA A 347 170.54 108.66 -5.84
C ALA A 347 171.76 107.90 -5.29
N ARG A 348 171.65 106.57 -5.14
CA ARG A 348 172.77 105.71 -4.74
C ARG A 348 173.89 105.72 -5.79
N THR A 349 173.56 105.57 -7.06
CA THR A 349 174.54 105.58 -8.16
C THR A 349 175.26 106.93 -8.25
N GLN A 350 174.54 108.06 -8.11
CA GLN A 350 175.16 109.39 -8.07
C GLN A 350 176.09 109.59 -6.87
N THR A 351 175.78 108.99 -5.71
CA THR A 351 176.60 109.08 -4.50
C THR A 351 177.91 108.28 -4.65
N LEU A 352 177.84 107.09 -5.24
CA LEU A 352 179.03 106.27 -5.54
C LEU A 352 179.99 106.97 -6.51
N VAL A 353 179.46 107.59 -7.57
CA VAL A 353 180.27 108.34 -8.54
C VAL A 353 180.96 109.56 -7.89
N ARG A 354 180.31 110.21 -6.91
CA ARG A 354 180.93 111.32 -6.15
C ARG A 354 182.03 110.82 -5.20
N ALA A 355 181.81 109.69 -4.53
CA ALA A 355 182.79 109.08 -3.64
C ALA A 355 184.07 108.66 -4.40
N GLU A 356 183.92 107.98 -5.54
CA GLU A 356 185.05 107.57 -6.39
C GLU A 356 185.86 108.77 -6.92
N ARG A 357 185.20 109.92 -7.15
CA ARG A 357 185.88 111.14 -7.62
C ARG A 357 186.68 111.82 -6.51
N ALA A 358 186.17 111.78 -5.29
CA ALA A 358 186.83 112.32 -4.11
C ALA A 358 188.06 111.48 -3.72
N GLU A 359 187.98 110.15 -3.81
CA GLU A 359 189.12 109.24 -3.58
C GLU A 359 190.26 109.51 -4.57
N ARG A 360 189.95 109.65 -5.87
CA ARG A 360 190.97 109.99 -6.89
C ARG A 360 191.60 111.36 -6.69
N GLN A 361 190.92 112.31 -6.03
CA GLN A 361 191.50 113.62 -5.68
C GLN A 361 192.41 113.54 -4.45
N LEU A 362 192.06 112.70 -3.47
CA LEU A 362 192.90 112.43 -2.29
C LEU A 362 194.20 111.73 -2.67
N ASP A 363 194.14 110.69 -3.50
CA ASP A 363 195.33 109.96 -3.96
C ASP A 363 196.31 110.88 -4.71
N ARG A 364 195.77 111.83 -5.48
CA ARG A 364 196.56 112.78 -6.27
C ARG A 364 197.26 113.83 -5.40
N LEU A 365 196.60 114.30 -4.33
CA LEU A 365 197.16 115.25 -3.37
C LEU A 365 198.22 114.60 -2.45
N GLN A 366 198.06 113.32 -2.11
CA GLN A 366 199.06 112.60 -1.31
C GLN A 366 200.36 112.36 -2.08
N ALA A 367 200.28 112.04 -3.37
CA ALA A 367 201.46 111.89 -4.22
C ALA A 367 202.27 113.20 -4.37
N GLU A 368 201.59 114.36 -4.42
CA GLU A 368 202.26 115.67 -4.48
C GLU A 368 202.97 116.04 -3.16
N LEU A 369 202.43 115.60 -2.02
CA LEU A 369 203.01 115.84 -0.70
C LEU A 369 204.27 115.00 -0.42
N ASP A 370 204.29 113.76 -0.91
CA ASP A 370 205.44 112.87 -0.79
C ASP A 370 206.61 113.33 -1.70
N ALA A 371 206.30 113.89 -2.87
CA ALA A 371 207.30 114.45 -3.78
C ALA A 371 207.99 115.71 -3.20
N LEU A 372 207.26 116.54 -2.46
CA LEU A 372 207.81 117.75 -1.82
C LEU A 372 208.68 117.45 -0.59
N ARG A 373 208.41 116.35 0.12
CA ARG A 373 209.23 115.93 1.29
C ARG A 373 210.56 115.30 0.89
N ALA A 374 210.65 114.69 -0.29
CA ALA A 374 211.90 114.12 -0.79
C ALA A 374 212.90 115.20 -1.25
N ASP A 375 212.44 116.39 -1.63
CA ASP A 375 213.30 117.47 -2.15
C ASP A 375 213.95 118.32 -1.03
N THR A 376 213.46 118.22 0.21
CA THR A 376 214.02 118.96 1.36
C THR A 376 215.21 118.31 2.06
N ASP A 377 215.51 117.02 1.79
CA ASP A 377 216.65 116.31 2.41
C ASP A 377 217.94 116.31 1.54
N GLY A 378 217.99 117.11 0.48
CA GLY A 378 219.05 117.06 -0.54
C GLY A 378 220.14 118.14 -0.55
N ARG A 379 220.15 119.17 0.33
CA ARG A 379 221.21 120.23 0.30
C ARG A 379 221.62 120.76 1.69
N ALA A 380 222.93 120.65 1.96
CA ALA A 380 223.77 121.11 3.11
C ALA A 380 223.89 120.09 4.27
N GLN A 381 225.08 119.49 4.51
CA GLN A 381 226.29 119.97 5.22
C GLN A 381 226.10 120.18 6.72
#